data_AF-I3Z3C9-F1
#
_entry.id   AF-I3Z3C9-F1
#
_cell.length_a   1.000
_cell.length_b   1.000
_cell.length_c   1.000
_cell.angle_alpha   90.00
_cell.angle_beta   90.00
_cell.angle_gamma   90.00
#
_symmetry.space_group_name_H-M   'P 1'
#
loop_
_entity.id
_entity.type
_entity.pdbx_description
1 polymer ?
#
loop_
_entity_poly.entity_id
_entity_poly.type
_entity_poly.pdbx_seq_one_letter_code
_entity_poly.pdbx_strand_id
1 'polypeptide(L)'
;MKKLIVIIAIFSLGVLSVEAQRGPRGSQMSSEKRAEMANPEKRAEIMTNRMAEKLELSDAQKEKVYAIHLENATKRQVEMEARRAEMEARRAEMQANQKEQQAKIEAVLTPEQRDKFIELRDENRDKMNTIRDARTNPDREKFQQRRRGNRGPGGQN
;
A
#
# COMPACT_ATOMS: atom_id res chain seq x y z
N MET A 1 58.99 25.34 -1.62
CA MET A 1 58.53 25.18 -3.02
C MET A 1 57.97 23.76 -3.13
N LYS A 2 56.71 23.43 -3.37
CA LYS A 2 55.50 24.15 -3.77
C LYS A 2 54.32 23.46 -3.06
N LYS A 3 53.26 24.23 -2.81
CA LYS A 3 52.04 23.86 -2.09
C LYS A 3 51.29 22.76 -2.84
N LEU A 4 50.84 21.71 -2.15
CA LEU A 4 49.72 20.90 -2.61
C LEU A 4 48.66 20.85 -1.50
N ILE A 5 47.58 21.57 -1.81
CA ILE A 5 46.32 21.62 -1.08
C ILE A 5 45.72 20.23 -1.18
N VAL A 6 45.71 19.48 -0.08
CA VAL A 6 44.91 18.26 0.04
C VAL A 6 43.47 18.72 0.23
N ILE A 7 42.71 18.56 -0.85
CA ILE A 7 41.29 18.85 -0.95
C ILE A 7 40.53 18.02 0.09
N ILE A 8 39.70 18.72 0.85
CA ILE A 8 38.76 18.23 1.84
C ILE A 8 37.87 17.16 1.20
N ALA A 9 38.20 15.88 1.42
CA ALA A 9 37.32 14.76 1.15
C ALA A 9 36.39 14.55 2.36
N ILE A 10 35.49 15.51 2.60
CA ILE A 10 34.31 15.28 3.45
C ILE A 10 33.15 14.96 2.51
N PHE A 11 33.17 13.73 1.99
CA PHE A 11 31.98 13.04 1.49
C PHE A 11 31.72 11.83 2.39
N SER A 12 31.69 12.08 3.69
CA SER A 12 31.02 11.20 4.64
C SER A 12 29.51 11.32 4.43
N LEU A 13 29.04 10.69 3.36
CA LEU A 13 27.64 10.28 3.21
C LEU A 13 27.33 9.29 4.33
N GLY A 14 27.00 9.83 5.51
CA GLY A 14 26.29 9.11 6.54
C GLY A 14 24.91 8.79 6.00
N VAL A 15 24.75 7.59 5.44
CA VAL A 15 23.42 7.01 5.20
C VAL A 15 22.86 6.74 6.59
N LEU A 16 22.15 7.73 7.14
CA LEU A 16 21.18 7.47 8.19
C LEU A 16 20.17 6.53 7.57
N SER A 17 20.25 5.25 7.94
CA SER A 17 19.17 4.29 7.77
C SER A 17 17.95 4.89 8.44
N VAL A 18 17.13 5.61 7.67
CA VAL A 18 15.74 5.84 8.04
C VAL A 18 15.13 4.46 8.01
N GLU A 19 15.13 3.81 9.17
CA GLU A 19 14.32 2.64 9.44
C GLU A 19 12.89 3.08 9.13
N ALA A 20 12.41 2.76 7.92
CA ALA A 20 11.04 2.99 7.54
C ALA A 20 10.18 2.06 8.39
N GLN A 21 9.92 2.45 9.63
CA GLN A 21 8.89 1.90 10.51
C GLN A 21 7.52 2.16 9.89
N ARG A 22 7.19 1.40 8.86
CA ARG A 22 5.82 1.14 8.42
C ARG A 22 5.73 -0.33 8.03
N GLY A 23 5.87 -1.20 9.04
CA GLY A 23 5.43 -2.57 8.94
C GLY A 23 3.96 -2.62 8.49
N PRO A 24 3.54 -3.66 7.75
CA PRO A 24 2.19 -3.73 7.20
C PRO A 24 1.19 -3.85 8.35
N ARG A 25 0.53 -2.74 8.72
CA ARG A 25 -0.74 -2.77 9.45
C ARG A 25 -1.84 -3.23 8.49
N GLY A 26 -1.74 -4.47 8.03
CA GLY A 26 -2.85 -5.17 7.42
C GLY A 26 -3.85 -5.49 8.52
N SER A 27 -4.88 -4.66 8.68
CA SER A 27 -5.98 -4.98 9.59
C SER A 27 -6.60 -6.30 9.14
N GLN A 28 -6.37 -7.37 9.92
CA GLN A 28 -7.01 -8.69 9.82
C GLN A 28 -8.49 -8.59 10.20
N MET A 29 -9.22 -7.68 9.57
CA MET A 29 -10.65 -7.54 9.71
C MET A 29 -11.31 -8.33 8.59
N SER A 30 -12.24 -9.24 8.93
CA SER A 30 -13.01 -10.00 7.94
C SER A 30 -13.75 -9.06 6.99
N SER A 31 -14.04 -9.55 5.78
CA SER A 31 -14.83 -8.84 4.78
C SER A 31 -16.18 -8.38 5.33
N GLU A 32 -16.86 -9.25 6.09
CA GLU A 32 -18.12 -8.95 6.77
C GLU A 32 -17.99 -7.81 7.75
N LYS A 33 -16.97 -7.83 8.62
CA LYS A 33 -16.74 -6.77 9.62
C LYS A 33 -16.34 -5.45 8.97
N ARG A 34 -15.71 -5.48 7.78
CA ARG A 34 -15.47 -4.28 6.97
C ARG A 34 -16.76 -3.72 6.37
N ALA A 35 -17.65 -4.58 5.89
CA ALA A 35 -18.95 -4.18 5.35
C ALA A 35 -19.83 -3.58 6.45
N GLU A 36 -19.84 -4.20 7.63
CA GLU A 36 -20.56 -3.70 8.80
C GLU A 36 -20.04 -2.31 9.23
N MET A 37 -18.73 -2.11 9.22
CA MET A 37 -18.10 -0.81 9.51
C MET A 37 -18.27 0.23 8.41
N ALA A 38 -18.74 -0.15 7.21
CA ALA A 38 -19.04 0.78 6.14
C ALA A 38 -20.41 1.44 6.33
N ASN A 39 -21.34 0.79 7.03
CA ASN A 39 -22.63 1.37 7.38
C ASN A 39 -22.46 2.40 8.52
N PRO A 40 -22.85 3.68 8.34
CA PRO A 40 -22.69 4.72 9.36
C PRO A 40 -23.45 4.44 10.65
N GLU A 41 -24.67 3.95 10.56
CA GLU A 41 -25.54 3.68 11.72
C GLU A 41 -24.95 2.56 12.56
N LYS A 42 -24.56 1.46 11.89
CA LYS A 42 -23.98 0.32 12.60
C LYS A 42 -22.64 0.67 13.24
N ARG A 43 -21.83 1.47 12.54
CA ARG A 43 -20.59 2.00 13.09
C ARG A 43 -20.84 2.92 14.28
N ALA A 44 -21.84 3.79 14.22
CA ALA A 44 -22.20 4.67 15.32
C ALA A 44 -22.68 3.89 16.55
N GLU A 45 -23.50 2.86 16.34
CA GLU A 45 -23.98 1.95 17.38
C GLU A 45 -22.81 1.24 18.08
N ILE A 46 -21.90 0.62 17.32
CA ILE A 46 -20.73 -0.09 17.87
C ILE A 46 -19.85 0.86 18.71
N MET A 47 -19.62 2.08 18.22
CA MET A 47 -18.80 3.07 18.93
C MET A 47 -19.49 3.55 20.21
N THR A 48 -20.78 3.82 20.13
CA THR A 48 -21.60 4.27 21.26
C THR A 48 -21.64 3.20 22.33
N ASN A 49 -21.94 1.95 21.98
CA ASN A 49 -22.03 0.85 22.94
C ASN A 49 -20.70 0.63 23.67
N ARG A 50 -19.58 0.67 22.93
CA ARG A 50 -18.24 0.57 23.54
C ARG A 50 -17.92 1.74 24.46
N MET A 51 -18.33 2.95 24.12
CA MET A 51 -18.11 4.12 24.96
C MET A 51 -18.99 4.06 26.20
N ALA A 52 -20.25 3.64 26.02
CA ALA A 52 -21.22 3.49 27.07
C ALA A 52 -20.80 2.46 28.12
N GLU A 53 -20.27 1.32 27.69
CA GLU A 53 -19.74 0.28 28.57
C GLU A 53 -18.52 0.78 29.36
N LYS A 54 -17.56 1.43 28.68
CA LYS A 54 -16.31 1.88 29.32
C LYS A 54 -16.47 3.04 30.28
N LEU A 55 -17.47 3.89 30.05
CA LEU A 55 -17.71 5.11 30.81
C LEU A 55 -19.00 5.04 31.63
N GLU A 56 -19.65 3.88 31.65
CA GLU A 56 -20.92 3.64 32.36
C GLU A 56 -21.98 4.71 32.06
N LEU A 57 -22.13 5.06 30.78
CA LEU A 57 -23.03 6.14 30.35
C LEU A 57 -24.49 5.80 30.65
N SER A 58 -25.26 6.79 31.12
CA SER A 58 -26.71 6.69 31.23
C SER A 58 -27.38 6.65 29.86
N ASP A 59 -28.63 6.20 29.78
CA ASP A 59 -29.33 6.07 28.49
C ASP A 59 -29.49 7.43 27.79
N ALA A 60 -29.77 8.50 28.54
CA ALA A 60 -29.81 9.85 27.99
C ALA A 60 -28.45 10.34 27.46
N GLN A 61 -27.33 9.88 28.04
CA GLN A 61 -26.00 10.17 27.51
C GLN A 61 -25.69 9.33 26.27
N LYS A 62 -26.10 8.05 26.25
CA LYS A 62 -25.94 7.16 25.09
C LYS A 62 -26.62 7.72 23.86
N GLU A 63 -27.85 8.23 23.97
CA GLU A 63 -28.57 8.84 22.83
C GLU A 63 -27.81 10.03 22.24
N LYS A 64 -27.30 10.93 23.09
CA LYS A 64 -26.53 12.09 22.65
C LYS A 64 -25.21 11.68 21.99
N VAL A 65 -24.52 10.70 22.57
CA VAL A 65 -23.26 10.16 22.03
C VAL A 65 -23.51 9.45 20.70
N TYR A 66 -24.60 8.70 20.57
CA TYR A 66 -25.02 8.06 19.32
C TYR A 66 -25.21 9.08 18.21
N ALA A 67 -25.96 10.16 18.46
CA ALA A 67 -26.17 11.22 17.49
C ALA A 67 -24.84 11.82 16.99
N ILE A 68 -23.90 12.09 17.90
CA ILE A 68 -22.55 12.59 17.55
C ILE A 68 -21.79 11.57 16.69
N HIS A 69 -21.82 10.29 17.05
CA HIS A 69 -21.15 9.26 16.27
C HIS A 69 -21.77 9.06 14.89
N LEU A 70 -23.10 9.16 14.77
CA LEU A 70 -23.82 9.04 13.52
C LEU A 70 -23.49 10.18 12.57
N GLU A 71 -23.51 11.42 13.06
CA GLU A 71 -23.11 12.60 12.28
C GLU A 71 -21.69 12.43 11.74
N ASN A 72 -20.75 12.06 12.60
CA ASN A 72 -19.35 11.85 12.22
C ASN A 72 -19.17 10.68 11.25
N ALA A 73 -19.90 9.58 11.43
CA ALA A 73 -19.84 8.44 10.53
C ALA A 73 -20.38 8.77 9.15
N THR A 74 -21.46 9.55 9.08
CA THR A 74 -22.08 10.03 7.84
C THR A 74 -21.13 10.97 7.08
N LYS A 75 -20.56 11.98 7.76
CA LYS A 75 -19.56 12.88 7.15
C LYS A 75 -18.40 12.10 6.56
N ARG A 76 -17.88 11.12 7.32
CA ARG A 76 -16.79 10.27 6.84
C ARG A 76 -17.18 9.42 5.64
N GLN A 77 -18.42 8.93 5.56
CA GLN A 77 -18.86 8.17 4.39
C GLN A 77 -18.80 9.04 3.13
N VAL A 78 -19.33 10.26 3.20
CA VAL A 78 -19.32 11.21 2.08
C VAL A 78 -17.88 11.52 1.64
N GLU A 79 -16.98 11.79 2.58
CA GLU A 79 -15.55 12.02 2.26
C GLU A 79 -14.89 10.80 1.59
N MET A 80 -15.23 9.59 2.04
CA MET A 80 -14.69 8.35 1.47
C MET A 80 -15.20 8.12 0.05
N GLU A 81 -16.48 8.40 -0.21
CA GLU A 81 -17.07 8.32 -1.55
C GLU A 81 -16.44 9.34 -2.50
N ALA A 82 -16.26 10.59 -2.06
CA ALA A 82 -15.57 11.61 -2.84
C ALA A 82 -14.12 11.21 -3.18
N ARG A 83 -13.36 10.73 -2.18
CA ARG A 83 -12.00 10.23 -2.40
C ARG A 83 -11.96 9.02 -3.34
N ARG A 84 -12.96 8.15 -3.29
CA ARG A 84 -13.04 6.99 -4.19
C ARG A 84 -13.18 7.46 -5.64
N ALA A 85 -14.07 8.41 -5.90
CA ALA A 85 -14.24 8.99 -7.23
C ALA A 85 -12.95 9.66 -7.74
N GLU A 86 -12.27 10.44 -6.90
CA GLU A 86 -10.98 11.06 -7.23
C GLU A 86 -9.92 10.01 -7.58
N MET A 87 -9.83 8.95 -6.79
CA MET A 87 -8.88 7.85 -7.02
C MET A 87 -9.18 7.07 -8.30
N GLU A 88 -10.45 6.88 -8.64
CA GLU A 88 -10.86 6.25 -9.91
C GLU A 88 -10.48 7.12 -11.11
N ALA A 89 -10.71 8.43 -11.05
CA ALA A 89 -10.30 9.38 -12.08
C ALA A 89 -8.77 9.41 -12.25
N ARG A 90 -8.03 9.53 -11.14
CA ARG A 90 -6.56 9.52 -11.16
C ARG A 90 -6.01 8.20 -11.70
N ARG A 91 -6.67 7.07 -11.41
CA ARG A 91 -6.28 5.76 -11.95
C ARG A 91 -6.46 5.72 -13.47
N ALA A 92 -7.56 6.26 -13.99
CA ALA A 92 -7.78 6.33 -15.43
C ALA A 92 -6.73 7.20 -16.13
N GLU A 93 -6.41 8.37 -15.56
CA GLU A 93 -5.36 9.27 -16.06
C GLU A 93 -3.99 8.56 -16.09
N MET A 94 -3.61 7.93 -14.98
CA MET A 94 -2.35 7.18 -14.89
C MET A 94 -2.27 6.04 -15.92
N GLN A 95 -3.39 5.38 -16.22
CA GLN A 95 -3.44 4.33 -17.25
C GLN A 95 -3.30 4.91 -18.66
N ALA A 96 -3.91 6.07 -18.94
CA ALA A 96 -3.77 6.76 -20.20
C ALA A 96 -2.31 7.21 -20.42
N ASN A 97 -1.71 7.86 -19.42
CA ASN A 97 -0.32 8.31 -19.47
C ASN A 97 0.66 7.15 -19.67
N GLN A 98 0.43 6.01 -19.01
CA GLN A 98 1.23 4.80 -19.22
C GLN A 98 1.10 4.27 -20.66
N LYS A 99 -0.11 4.22 -21.22
CA LYS A 99 -0.32 3.77 -22.60
C LYS A 99 0.34 4.71 -23.61
N GLU A 100 0.24 6.02 -23.39
CA GLU A 100 0.86 7.00 -24.28
C GLU A 100 2.39 6.91 -24.23
N GLN A 101 2.97 6.85 -23.03
CA GLN A 101 4.41 6.66 -22.86
C GLN A 101 4.87 5.36 -23.52
N GLN A 102 4.11 4.29 -23.35
CA GLN A 102 4.38 3.00 -23.96
C GLN A 102 4.43 3.09 -25.50
N ALA A 103 3.44 3.72 -26.12
CA ALA A 103 3.41 3.90 -27.57
C ALA A 103 4.59 4.74 -28.08
N LYS A 104 4.97 5.80 -27.35
CA LYS A 104 6.15 6.62 -27.67
C LYS A 104 7.45 5.82 -27.60
N ILE A 105 7.58 4.93 -26.63
CA ILE A 105 8.74 4.05 -26.51
C ILE A 105 8.75 3.04 -27.67
N GLU A 106 7.64 2.35 -27.94
CA GLU A 106 7.56 1.36 -29.02
C GLU A 106 7.87 1.95 -30.41
N ALA A 107 7.55 3.23 -30.64
CA ALA A 107 7.82 3.92 -31.90
C ALA A 107 9.31 4.13 -32.20
N VAL A 108 10.19 4.14 -31.17
CA VAL A 108 11.64 4.34 -31.35
C VAL A 108 12.44 3.04 -31.30
N LEU A 109 11.77 1.90 -31.10
CA LEU A 109 12.40 0.58 -31.00
C LEU A 109 12.39 -0.15 -32.34
N THR A 110 13.43 -0.93 -32.61
CA THR A 110 13.42 -1.92 -33.70
C THR A 110 12.46 -3.07 -33.37
N PRO A 111 12.04 -3.89 -34.37
CA PRO A 111 11.16 -5.03 -34.11
C PRO A 111 11.67 -5.97 -33.01
N GLU A 112 12.95 -6.36 -33.09
CA GLU A 112 13.60 -7.23 -32.10
C GLU A 112 13.65 -6.61 -30.69
N GLN A 113 13.84 -5.28 -30.62
CA GLN A 113 13.84 -4.57 -29.34
C GLN A 113 12.43 -4.44 -28.74
N ARG A 114 11.39 -4.36 -29.56
CA ARG A 114 9.99 -4.36 -29.09
C ARG A 114 9.61 -5.69 -28.45
N ASP A 115 10.01 -6.80 -29.05
CA ASP A 115 9.72 -8.14 -28.51
C ASP A 115 10.35 -8.29 -27.11
N LYS A 116 11.63 -7.92 -26.98
CA LYS A 116 12.32 -7.91 -25.68
C LYS A 116 11.68 -6.93 -24.68
N PHE A 117 11.19 -5.79 -25.14
CA PHE A 117 10.51 -4.82 -24.29
C PHE A 117 9.20 -5.39 -23.71
N ILE A 118 8.42 -6.11 -24.52
CA ILE A 118 7.18 -6.77 -24.08
C ILE A 118 7.47 -7.83 -23.01
N GLU A 119 8.47 -8.68 -23.24
CA GLU A 119 8.91 -9.70 -22.27
C GLU A 119 9.30 -9.08 -20.92
N LEU A 120 10.12 -8.02 -20.93
CA LEU A 120 10.53 -7.31 -19.71
C LEU A 120 9.32 -6.75 -18.94
N ARG A 121 8.30 -6.27 -19.65
CA ARG A 121 7.09 -5.72 -19.02
C ARG A 121 6.27 -6.82 -18.36
N ASP A 122 6.08 -7.94 -19.03
CA ASP A 122 5.29 -9.06 -18.51
C ASP A 122 5.99 -9.69 -17.30
N GLU A 123 7.31 -9.87 -17.34
CA GLU A 123 8.09 -10.27 -16.17
C GLU A 123 7.91 -9.32 -14.98
N ASN A 124 7.95 -8.02 -15.23
CA ASN A 124 7.77 -7.02 -14.18
C ASN A 124 6.37 -7.07 -13.59
N ARG A 125 5.35 -7.30 -14.42
CA ARG A 125 3.97 -7.50 -13.98
C ARG A 125 3.84 -8.74 -13.10
N ASP A 126 4.45 -9.85 -13.49
CA ASP A 126 4.44 -11.09 -12.72
C ASP A 126 5.20 -10.97 -11.39
N LYS A 127 6.34 -10.27 -11.39
CA LYS A 127 7.06 -9.93 -10.15
C LYS A 127 6.18 -9.10 -9.21
N MET A 128 5.42 -8.14 -9.73
CA MET A 128 4.50 -7.35 -8.91
C MET A 128 3.31 -8.17 -8.39
N ASN A 129 2.74 -9.04 -9.23
CA ASN A 129 1.65 -9.94 -8.83
C ASN A 129 2.12 -10.91 -7.73
N THR A 130 3.28 -11.55 -7.90
CA THR A 130 3.85 -12.47 -6.89
C THR A 130 4.14 -11.78 -5.56
N ILE A 131 4.64 -10.52 -5.57
CA ILE A 131 4.82 -9.73 -4.34
C ILE A 131 3.47 -9.42 -3.68
N ARG A 132 2.46 -9.09 -4.47
CA ARG A 132 1.10 -8.82 -3.97
C ARG A 132 0.47 -10.06 -3.34
N ASP A 133 0.60 -11.21 -4.00
CA ASP A 133 0.10 -12.49 -3.50
C ASP A 133 0.84 -12.90 -2.22
N ALA A 134 2.16 -12.73 -2.18
CA ALA A 134 2.97 -12.99 -0.99
C ALA A 134 2.65 -12.06 0.20
N ARG A 135 2.11 -10.86 -0.05
CA ARG A 135 1.62 -9.94 0.99
C ARG A 135 0.22 -10.29 1.48
N THR A 136 -0.56 -11.01 0.67
CA THR A 136 -1.98 -11.31 0.93
C THR A 136 -2.16 -12.74 1.47
N ASN A 137 -1.17 -13.62 1.30
CA ASN A 137 -1.19 -15.00 1.78
C ASN A 137 -0.73 -15.12 3.26
N PRO A 138 -1.55 -15.67 4.17
CA PRO A 138 -1.18 -15.88 5.57
C PRO A 138 -0.07 -16.94 5.80
N ASP A 139 0.17 -17.85 4.84
CA ASP A 139 1.22 -18.89 4.92
C ASP A 139 2.62 -18.39 4.45
N ARG A 140 2.94 -17.13 4.76
CA ARG A 140 4.16 -16.41 4.30
C ARG A 140 5.47 -17.13 4.64
N GLU A 141 5.50 -17.97 5.68
CA GLU A 141 6.68 -18.72 6.10
C GLU A 141 7.01 -19.88 5.15
N LYS A 142 6.00 -20.62 4.67
CA LYS A 142 6.19 -21.78 3.78
C LYS A 142 6.71 -21.35 2.40
N PHE A 143 6.26 -20.20 1.90
CA PHE A 143 6.71 -19.66 0.61
C PHE A 143 8.14 -19.11 0.66
N GLN A 144 8.53 -18.48 1.77
CA GLN A 144 9.90 -18.03 1.99
C GLN A 144 10.87 -19.21 2.16
N GLN A 145 10.46 -20.28 2.86
CA GLN A 145 11.24 -21.51 2.99
C GLN A 145 11.44 -22.23 1.65
N ARG A 146 10.42 -22.27 0.77
CA ARG A 146 10.58 -22.82 -0.59
C ARG A 146 11.56 -22.02 -1.45
N ARG A 147 11.56 -20.69 -1.36
CA ARG A 147 12.52 -19.82 -2.08
C ARG A 147 13.94 -19.91 -1.51
N ARG A 148 14.09 -20.14 -0.20
CA ARG A 148 15.39 -20.35 0.46
C ARG A 148 15.93 -21.78 0.25
N GLY A 149 15.04 -22.77 0.16
CA GLY A 149 15.37 -24.18 -0.09
C GLY A 149 15.69 -24.51 -1.55
N ASN A 150 15.28 -23.67 -2.51
CA ASN A 150 15.63 -23.82 -3.92
C ASN A 150 16.88 -23.01 -4.35
N ARG A 151 17.63 -22.46 -3.40
CA ARG A 151 19.04 -22.07 -3.59
C ARG A 151 19.92 -23.10 -2.88
N GLY A 152 19.99 -24.30 -3.47
CA GLY A 152 21.03 -25.28 -3.12
C GLY A 152 22.42 -24.79 -3.57
N PRO A 153 23.51 -25.32 -2.98
CA PRO A 153 24.85 -24.77 -3.12
C PRO A 153 25.42 -25.11 -4.49
N GLY A 154 25.64 -24.11 -5.33
CA GLY A 154 26.21 -24.32 -6.66
C GLY A 154 26.84 -23.04 -7.17
N GLY A 155 28.17 -22.97 -7.09
CA GLY A 155 28.95 -21.86 -7.64
C GLY A 155 30.19 -21.50 -6.83
N GLN A 156 30.96 -22.49 -6.35
CA GLN A 156 32.40 -22.32 -6.28
C GLN A 156 32.94 -22.86 -7.60
N ASN A 157 33.48 -21.95 -8.42
CA ASN A 157 34.63 -22.14 -9.31
C ASN A 157 35.21 -20.75 -9.56
#